data_AF-A0A1H0ZCA2-F1
#
_entry.id   AF-A0A1H0ZCA2-F1
#
_cell.length_a   1.000
_cell.length_b   1.000
_cell.length_c   1.000
_cell.angle_alpha   90.00
_cell.angle_beta   90.00
_cell.angle_gamma   90.00
#
_symmetry.space_group_name_H-M   'P 1'
#
loop_
_entity.id
_entity.type
_entity.pdbx_description
1 polymer ?
#
loop_
_entity_poly.entity_id
_entity_poly.type
_entity_poly.pdbx_seq_one_letter_code
_entity_poly.pdbx_strand_id
1 'polypeptide(L)'
;MAPGFMELIHGGGYSMIVAAGVTVLGLFAVAVTTQVFGYRLSGTITIPVLAVYTLKNVVTLPVFVLSTLIAYFGLDLLKKRTLIYGRDELLAAILIGSAIPLGLLLLLEAFVAERMRTVLFIGSILPGLAAFNFHQLKPKYRKADIVTSVALFAVLTALGVLLVSPELRPVVGSLTPPVLYSETADVARWRGAVVSEQLQPIILPRELLVGIFGGALAASEGIRRRYDVRIGVIAVGLLAVYALASVWLVVLYVVIFALTYVAISAIHRSTMLYGRVLIGISAGLGLVAAVPLVLQIPIVRGLSAYFVAILAGINAYSAHVTAPKYRVLIPPLQLAAFLPMLAASRYLGTVLPNGIPQRLSVAELAVGAGIVVVCVAFAELYTVHRPSDEDVFEASILSGGGDA
;
A
#
# COMPACT_ATOMS: atom_id res chain seq x y z
N MET A 1 -39.95 -18.49 -32.13
CA MET A 1 -39.37 -18.69 -30.78
C MET A 1 -37.87 -18.43 -30.86
N ALA A 2 -37.31 -17.75 -29.85
CA ALA A 2 -35.88 -17.60 -29.53
C ALA A 2 -34.84 -17.34 -30.66
N PRO A 3 -34.39 -16.08 -30.83
CA PRO A 3 -33.01 -15.78 -31.18
C PRO A 3 -32.17 -15.75 -29.90
N GLY A 4 -31.34 -16.77 -29.65
CA GLY A 4 -30.56 -16.89 -28.42
C GLY A 4 -29.08 -17.18 -28.69
N PHE A 5 -28.34 -16.21 -29.23
CA PHE A 5 -26.88 -16.32 -29.41
C PHE A 5 -26.11 -14.97 -29.48
N MET A 6 -26.70 -13.88 -28.96
CA MET A 6 -26.17 -12.50 -29.04
C MET A 6 -26.26 -11.75 -27.71
N GLU A 7 -26.23 -12.45 -26.58
CA GLU A 7 -26.45 -11.87 -25.23
C GLU A 7 -25.41 -12.36 -24.20
N LEU A 8 -24.12 -12.30 -24.58
CA LEU A 8 -23.01 -12.85 -23.78
C LEU A 8 -21.86 -11.85 -23.53
N ILE A 9 -22.08 -10.55 -23.77
CA ILE A 9 -21.09 -9.46 -23.51
C ILE A 9 -21.76 -8.25 -22.79
N HIS A 10 -22.82 -8.48 -22.01
CA HIS A 10 -23.45 -7.43 -21.19
C HIS A 10 -23.63 -7.90 -19.73
N GLY A 11 -22.82 -7.35 -18.83
CA GLY A 11 -22.86 -7.66 -17.40
C GLY A 11 -21.83 -6.91 -16.55
N GLY A 12 -22.18 -5.69 -16.12
CA GLY A 12 -21.47 -4.96 -15.05
C GLY A 12 -20.37 -3.99 -15.50
N GLY A 13 -20.71 -2.71 -15.67
CA GLY A 13 -19.76 -1.62 -15.97
C GLY A 13 -19.66 -0.59 -14.83
N TYR A 14 -18.45 -0.03 -14.58
CA TYR A 14 -18.06 0.68 -13.35
C TYR A 14 -16.94 1.75 -13.50
N SER A 15 -16.40 2.45 -12.47
CA SER A 15 -15.15 3.29 -12.64
C SER A 15 -14.01 3.31 -11.57
N MET A 16 -12.81 2.80 -11.92
CA MET A 16 -11.53 3.05 -11.23
C MET A 16 -10.79 4.27 -11.82
N ILE A 17 -11.00 4.58 -13.10
CA ILE A 17 -10.24 5.59 -13.87
C ILE A 17 -10.10 6.93 -13.15
N VAL A 18 -11.18 7.46 -12.56
CA VAL A 18 -11.12 8.78 -11.88
C VAL A 18 -10.27 8.73 -10.62
N ALA A 19 -10.34 7.65 -9.83
CA ALA A 19 -9.47 7.46 -8.66
C ALA A 19 -8.00 7.34 -9.11
N ALA A 20 -7.72 6.52 -10.12
CA ALA A 20 -6.38 6.37 -10.67
C ALA A 20 -5.84 7.70 -11.22
N GLY A 21 -6.63 8.46 -11.99
CA GLY A 21 -6.24 9.74 -12.57
C GLY A 21 -5.92 10.80 -11.52
N VAL A 22 -6.79 11.00 -10.53
CA VAL A 22 -6.56 11.92 -9.40
C VAL A 22 -5.27 11.54 -8.65
N THR A 23 -5.08 10.24 -8.37
CA THR A 23 -3.88 9.78 -7.64
C THR A 23 -2.61 9.88 -8.48
N VAL A 24 -2.63 9.57 -9.79
CA VAL A 24 -1.48 9.70 -10.69
C VAL A 24 -1.04 11.16 -10.79
N LEU A 25 -1.98 12.08 -11.02
CA LEU A 25 -1.71 13.52 -11.03
C LEU A 25 -1.11 13.99 -9.69
N GLY A 26 -1.68 13.51 -8.57
CA GLY A 26 -1.14 13.80 -7.24
C GLY A 26 0.27 13.24 -7.03
N LEU A 27 0.56 12.01 -7.44
CA LEU A 27 1.87 11.37 -7.28
C LEU A 27 2.94 12.08 -8.11
N PHE A 28 2.62 12.49 -9.33
CA PHE A 28 3.53 13.27 -10.18
C PHE A 28 3.69 14.70 -9.66
N ALA A 29 2.63 15.35 -9.18
CA ALA A 29 2.74 16.65 -8.52
C ALA A 29 3.64 16.59 -7.29
N VAL A 30 3.48 15.57 -6.42
CA VAL A 30 4.39 15.35 -5.28
C VAL A 30 5.82 15.12 -5.76
N ALA A 31 6.04 14.28 -6.78
CA ALA A 31 7.38 14.02 -7.31
C ALA A 31 8.06 15.31 -7.82
N VAL A 32 7.34 16.15 -8.58
CA VAL A 32 7.84 17.44 -9.06
C VAL A 32 8.11 18.40 -7.89
N THR A 33 7.17 18.56 -6.95
CA THR A 33 7.36 19.46 -5.80
C THR A 33 8.52 19.01 -4.90
N THR A 34 8.67 17.71 -4.68
CA THR A 34 9.83 17.15 -3.95
C THR A 34 11.14 17.42 -4.69
N GLN A 35 11.18 17.27 -6.02
CA GLN A 35 12.39 17.52 -6.82
C GLN A 35 12.78 19.00 -6.83
N VAL A 36 11.82 19.92 -6.97
CA VAL A 36 12.08 21.37 -7.10
C VAL A 36 12.32 22.05 -5.76
N PHE A 37 11.53 21.72 -4.71
CA PHE A 37 11.56 22.44 -3.43
C PHE A 37 12.14 21.62 -2.27
N GLY A 38 12.45 20.34 -2.46
CA GLY A 38 12.93 19.44 -1.40
C GLY A 38 11.85 19.06 -0.37
N TYR A 39 10.58 19.31 -0.69
CA TYR A 39 9.43 19.05 0.19
C TYR A 39 9.17 17.55 0.34
N ARG A 40 8.61 17.15 1.48
CA ARG A 40 8.24 15.77 1.82
C ARG A 40 6.74 15.50 1.68
N LEU A 41 5.90 16.54 1.75
CA LEU A 41 4.46 16.51 1.54
C LEU A 41 3.74 15.36 2.27
N SER A 42 4.02 15.20 3.58
CA SER A 42 3.50 14.09 4.40
C SER A 42 3.86 12.67 3.94
N GLY A 43 4.73 12.50 2.94
CA GLY A 43 5.07 11.23 2.30
C GLY A 43 4.45 11.08 0.91
N THR A 44 5.21 10.48 -0.01
CA THR A 44 4.94 10.51 -1.46
C THR A 44 3.53 10.10 -1.86
N ILE A 45 2.96 9.11 -1.19
CA ILE A 45 1.63 8.55 -1.48
C ILE A 45 0.51 9.13 -0.61
N THR A 46 0.84 9.84 0.46
CA THR A 46 -0.09 10.18 1.54
C THR A 46 -1.21 11.10 1.04
N ILE A 47 -0.86 12.25 0.46
CA ILE A 47 -1.83 13.25 -0.02
C ILE A 47 -2.68 12.73 -1.21
N PRO A 48 -2.10 12.10 -2.26
CA PRO A 48 -2.88 11.59 -3.39
C PRO A 48 -3.85 10.47 -3.03
N VAL A 49 -3.48 9.61 -2.06
CA VAL A 49 -4.37 8.54 -1.57
C VAL A 49 -5.42 9.12 -0.61
N LEU A 50 -5.07 10.08 0.26
CA LEU A 50 -6.01 10.75 1.15
C LEU A 50 -7.13 11.47 0.39
N ALA A 51 -6.82 12.13 -0.73
CA ALA A 51 -7.84 12.79 -1.57
C ALA A 51 -8.91 11.79 -2.06
N VAL A 52 -8.49 10.65 -2.63
CA VAL A 52 -9.43 9.57 -3.05
C VAL A 52 -10.20 9.01 -1.86
N TYR A 53 -9.56 8.88 -0.70
CA TYR A 53 -10.23 8.44 0.53
C TYR A 53 -11.29 9.41 1.05
N THR A 54 -11.02 10.72 1.03
CA THR A 54 -12.00 11.73 1.46
C THR A 54 -13.18 11.82 0.50
N LEU A 55 -12.93 11.69 -0.81
CA LEU A 55 -13.99 11.57 -1.82
C LEU A 55 -14.84 10.30 -1.61
N LYS A 56 -14.19 9.20 -1.23
CA LYS A 56 -14.86 7.93 -0.93
C LYS A 56 -15.72 8.01 0.34
N ASN A 57 -15.18 8.54 1.43
CA ASN A 57 -15.89 8.83 2.67
C ASN A 57 -15.29 10.07 3.32
N VAL A 58 -16.13 11.10 3.50
CA VAL A 58 -15.71 12.43 3.98
C VAL A 58 -15.10 12.36 5.38
N VAL A 59 -15.58 11.45 6.23
CA VAL A 59 -15.09 11.27 7.61
C VAL A 59 -13.68 10.68 7.68
N THR A 60 -13.13 10.18 6.57
CA THR A 60 -11.73 9.75 6.52
C THR A 60 -10.77 10.92 6.79
N LEU A 61 -11.12 12.15 6.40
CA LEU A 61 -10.28 13.33 6.61
C LEU A 61 -10.09 13.69 8.11
N PRO A 62 -11.15 13.92 8.92
CA PRO A 62 -10.97 14.22 10.34
C PRO A 62 -10.31 13.07 11.12
N VAL A 63 -10.61 11.81 10.79
CA VAL A 63 -9.94 10.64 11.40
C VAL A 63 -8.45 10.62 11.05
N PHE A 64 -8.09 10.89 9.79
CA PHE A 64 -6.69 10.99 9.36
C PHE A 64 -5.94 12.11 10.09
N VAL A 65 -6.54 13.31 10.18
CA VAL A 65 -5.93 14.47 10.86
C VAL A 65 -5.70 14.17 12.34
N LEU A 66 -6.73 13.69 13.05
CA LEU A 66 -6.64 13.35 14.47
C LEU A 66 -5.59 12.26 14.72
N SER A 67 -5.60 11.19 13.90
CA SER A 67 -4.63 10.10 14.02
C SER A 67 -3.20 10.55 13.73
N THR A 68 -3.02 11.50 12.79
CA THR A 68 -1.71 12.08 12.45
C THR A 68 -1.18 12.93 13.59
N LEU A 69 -2.02 13.75 14.21
CA LEU A 69 -1.65 14.59 15.35
C LEU A 69 -1.24 13.74 16.55
N ILE A 70 -2.06 12.75 16.93
CA ILE A 70 -1.74 11.87 18.07
C ILE A 70 -0.49 11.03 17.76
N ALA A 71 -0.30 10.53 16.54
CA ALA A 71 0.94 9.85 16.16
C ALA A 71 2.17 10.77 16.22
N TYR A 72 2.04 12.04 15.83
CA TYR A 72 3.11 13.04 15.92
C TYR A 72 3.51 13.33 17.37
N PHE A 73 2.54 13.56 18.26
CA PHE A 73 2.81 13.77 19.70
C PHE A 73 3.30 12.50 20.40
N GLY A 74 2.78 11.32 20.03
CA GLY A 74 3.25 10.04 20.55
C GLY A 74 4.71 9.74 20.18
N LEU A 75 5.13 10.11 18.96
CA LEU A 75 6.54 10.04 18.54
C LEU A 75 7.43 11.02 19.31
N ASP A 76 6.99 12.27 19.51
CA ASP A 76 7.72 13.26 20.29
C ASP A 76 7.92 12.79 21.75
N LEU A 77 6.88 12.21 22.36
CA LEU A 77 6.96 11.61 23.70
C LEU A 77 7.91 10.40 23.72
N LEU A 78 7.80 9.49 22.76
CA LEU A 78 8.70 8.34 22.65
C LEU A 78 10.15 8.79 22.50
N LYS A 79 10.45 9.76 21.63
CA LYS A 79 11.83 10.21 21.39
C LYS A 79 12.46 10.97 22.56
N LYS A 80 11.63 11.57 23.43
CA LYS A 80 12.08 12.14 24.71
C LYS A 80 12.35 11.08 25.79
N ARG A 81 11.84 9.85 25.63
CA ARG A 81 11.94 8.75 26.62
C ARG A 81 12.78 7.57 26.14
N THR A 82 13.02 7.45 24.84
CA THR A 82 13.67 6.32 24.18
C THR A 82 14.51 6.86 23.01
N LEU A 83 15.70 6.31 22.79
CA LEU A 83 16.60 6.73 21.71
C LEU A 83 16.19 6.12 20.35
N ILE A 84 14.90 6.17 20.04
CA ILE A 84 14.31 5.61 18.82
C ILE A 84 14.45 6.61 17.67
N TYR A 85 15.21 6.24 16.64
CA TYR A 85 15.48 7.08 15.47
C TYR A 85 15.37 6.29 14.15
N GLY A 86 15.15 6.99 13.04
CA GLY A 86 15.29 6.42 11.70
C GLY A 86 14.21 5.39 11.37
N ARG A 87 14.58 4.10 11.33
CA ARG A 87 13.65 3.02 10.94
C ARG A 87 12.69 2.66 12.06
N ASP A 88 13.16 2.55 13.30
CA ASP A 88 12.30 2.21 14.43
C ASP A 88 11.34 3.37 14.76
N GLU A 89 11.74 4.62 14.50
CA GLU A 89 10.86 5.79 14.52
C GLU A 89 9.71 5.67 13.50
N LEU A 90 9.98 5.19 12.29
CA LEU A 90 8.95 4.93 11.29
C LEU A 90 8.02 3.78 11.68
N LEU A 91 8.55 2.71 12.29
CA LEU A 91 7.73 1.59 12.76
C LEU A 91 6.82 2.01 13.91
N ALA A 92 7.36 2.71 14.92
CA ALA A 92 6.58 3.29 16.01
C ALA A 92 5.49 4.24 15.47
N ALA A 93 5.82 5.08 14.47
CA ALA A 93 4.86 5.98 13.84
C ALA A 93 3.69 5.24 13.20
N ILE A 94 3.98 4.19 12.44
CA ILE A 94 2.96 3.36 11.77
C ILE A 94 2.10 2.64 12.82
N LEU A 95 2.71 2.08 13.86
CA LEU A 95 1.98 1.38 14.94
C LEU A 95 1.04 2.33 15.69
N ILE A 96 1.52 3.48 16.16
CA ILE A 96 0.68 4.47 16.86
C ILE A 96 -0.41 5.00 15.92
N GLY A 97 -0.03 5.42 14.71
CA GLY A 97 -0.96 5.96 13.71
C GLY A 97 -2.06 4.99 13.28
N SER A 98 -1.78 3.68 13.30
CA SER A 98 -2.75 2.63 12.99
C SER A 98 -3.60 2.22 14.20
N ALA A 99 -3.03 2.30 15.42
CA ALA A 99 -3.73 1.95 16.65
C ALA A 99 -4.88 2.90 16.99
N ILE A 100 -4.80 4.18 16.60
CA ILE A 100 -5.83 5.18 16.92
C ILE A 100 -7.15 4.93 16.15
N PRO A 101 -7.17 4.75 14.80
CA PRO A 101 -8.38 4.32 14.08
C PRO A 101 -9.01 3.02 14.61
N LEU A 102 -8.19 2.13 15.19
CA LEU A 102 -8.64 0.87 15.78
C LEU A 102 -9.23 1.07 17.17
N GLY A 103 -8.53 1.77 18.06
CA GLY A 103 -9.04 2.10 19.39
C GLY A 103 -10.33 2.91 19.33
N LEU A 104 -10.43 3.89 18.43
CA LEU A 104 -11.68 4.61 18.17
C LEU A 104 -12.81 3.70 17.70
N LEU A 105 -12.53 2.71 16.84
CA LEU A 105 -13.56 1.77 16.40
C LEU A 105 -14.03 0.84 17.53
N LEU A 106 -13.11 0.30 18.33
CA LEU A 106 -13.44 -0.61 19.44
C LEU A 106 -14.17 0.12 20.58
N LEU A 107 -13.72 1.33 20.94
CA LEU A 107 -14.33 2.12 22.04
C LEU A 107 -15.67 2.73 21.66
N LEU A 108 -15.89 3.02 20.39
CA LEU A 108 -17.12 3.67 19.89
C LEU A 108 -17.99 2.72 19.07
N GLU A 109 -17.79 1.40 19.16
CA GLU A 109 -18.49 0.42 18.32
C GLU A 109 -20.02 0.57 18.39
N ALA A 110 -20.56 0.87 19.58
CA ALA A 110 -21.98 1.12 19.84
C ALA A 110 -22.51 2.46 19.29
N PHE A 111 -21.63 3.45 19.02
CA PHE A 111 -22.00 4.80 18.59
C PHE A 111 -21.60 5.10 17.13
N VAL A 112 -20.79 4.25 16.51
CA VAL A 112 -20.22 4.44 15.18
C VAL A 112 -21.07 3.75 14.11
N ALA A 113 -21.83 4.57 13.38
CA ALA A 113 -22.66 4.15 12.25
C ALA A 113 -21.86 3.35 11.20
N GLU A 114 -22.50 2.36 10.57
CA GLU A 114 -21.85 1.40 9.67
C GLU A 114 -20.99 2.04 8.55
N ARG A 115 -21.33 3.23 8.08
CA ARG A 115 -20.57 3.96 7.05
C ARG A 115 -19.09 4.19 7.43
N MET A 116 -18.79 4.29 8.72
CA MET A 116 -17.42 4.41 9.27
C MET A 116 -16.67 3.06 9.30
N ARG A 117 -17.41 1.94 9.35
CA ARG A 117 -16.88 0.58 9.49
C ARG A 117 -16.26 0.04 8.19
N THR A 118 -16.43 0.70 7.04
CA THR A 118 -15.92 0.21 5.74
C THR A 118 -14.59 0.84 5.28
N VAL A 119 -14.25 2.06 5.69
CA VAL A 119 -13.24 2.87 4.94
C VAL A 119 -11.87 3.02 5.63
N LEU A 120 -11.77 2.74 6.92
CA LEU A 120 -10.62 3.14 7.74
C LEU A 120 -9.31 2.33 7.56
N PHE A 121 -9.32 1.19 6.85
CA PHE A 121 -8.32 0.15 7.12
C PHE A 121 -6.97 0.30 6.42
N ILE A 122 -6.93 0.41 5.09
CA ILE A 122 -5.67 0.60 4.34
C ILE A 122 -5.14 2.04 4.51
N GLY A 123 -6.04 2.98 4.84
CA GLY A 123 -5.69 4.33 5.26
C GLY A 123 -5.02 4.43 6.63
N SER A 124 -5.08 3.40 7.50
CA SER A 124 -4.57 3.47 8.88
C SER A 124 -3.05 3.67 9.01
N ILE A 125 -2.29 3.24 8.01
CA ILE A 125 -0.82 3.40 7.95
C ILE A 125 -0.43 4.84 7.57
N LEU A 126 -1.29 5.55 6.82
CA LEU A 126 -0.98 6.87 6.26
C LEU A 126 -0.81 7.97 7.34
N PRO A 127 -1.63 8.04 8.42
CA PRO A 127 -1.40 8.96 9.54
C PRO A 127 -0.02 8.80 10.19
N GLY A 128 0.42 7.56 10.39
CA GLY A 128 1.74 7.26 10.95
C GLY A 128 2.86 7.71 10.00
N LEU A 129 2.72 7.42 8.71
CA LEU A 129 3.65 7.88 7.68
C LEU A 129 3.70 9.42 7.59
N ALA A 130 2.56 10.11 7.73
CA ALA A 130 2.46 11.56 7.75
C ALA A 130 3.18 12.16 8.96
N ALA A 131 2.87 11.66 10.16
CA ALA A 131 3.51 12.05 11.41
C ALA A 131 5.05 11.91 11.35
N PHE A 132 5.54 10.75 10.90
CA PHE A 132 6.97 10.50 10.69
C PHE A 132 7.60 11.53 9.73
N ASN A 133 6.95 11.81 8.60
CA ASN A 133 7.50 12.72 7.60
C ASN A 133 7.53 14.18 8.07
N PHE A 134 6.51 14.64 8.82
CA PHE A 134 6.51 15.96 9.45
C PHE A 134 7.57 16.08 10.55
N HIS A 135 7.72 15.05 11.38
CA HIS A 135 8.71 15.06 12.47
C HIS A 135 10.14 15.18 11.92
N GLN A 136 10.41 14.47 10.82
CA GLN A 136 11.67 14.48 10.09
C GLN A 136 11.87 15.70 9.15
N LEU A 137 10.96 16.68 9.15
CA LEU A 137 11.07 17.87 8.31
C LEU A 137 11.79 19.02 9.03
N LYS A 138 12.81 19.61 8.38
CA LYS A 138 13.58 20.74 8.94
C LYS A 138 12.64 21.92 9.27
N PRO A 139 12.76 22.58 10.43
CA PRO A 139 11.82 23.63 10.87
C PRO A 139 11.52 24.70 9.81
N LYS A 140 12.54 25.17 9.08
CA LYS A 140 12.40 26.18 8.01
C LYS A 140 11.44 25.82 6.88
N TYR A 141 11.22 24.53 6.61
CA TYR A 141 10.32 24.09 5.53
C TYR A 141 8.92 23.71 6.01
N ARG A 142 8.68 23.59 7.33
CA ARG A 142 7.42 23.06 7.88
C ARG A 142 6.17 23.82 7.42
N LYS A 143 6.19 25.16 7.51
CA LYS A 143 5.04 25.97 7.10
C LYS A 143 4.71 25.79 5.61
N ALA A 144 5.73 25.87 4.75
CA ALA A 144 5.54 25.75 3.30
C ALA A 144 5.12 24.33 2.89
N ASP A 145 5.74 23.28 3.43
CA ASP A 145 5.37 21.89 3.17
C ASP A 145 3.93 21.56 3.60
N ILE A 146 3.49 22.08 4.76
CA ILE A 146 2.10 21.96 5.22
C ILE A 146 1.14 22.70 4.27
N VAL A 147 1.41 23.97 3.95
CA VAL A 147 0.57 24.77 3.04
C VAL A 147 0.48 24.11 1.66
N THR A 148 1.59 23.63 1.10
CA THR A 148 1.60 22.92 -0.18
C THR A 148 0.89 21.56 -0.10
N SER A 149 1.01 20.83 1.01
CA SER A 149 0.25 19.59 1.23
C SER A 149 -1.25 19.83 1.26
N VAL A 150 -1.70 20.87 1.97
CA VAL A 150 -3.12 21.26 2.07
C VAL A 150 -3.65 21.78 0.74
N ALA A 151 -2.89 22.63 0.04
CA ALA A 151 -3.25 23.13 -1.28
C ALA A 151 -3.37 22.00 -2.31
N LEU A 152 -2.39 21.09 -2.35
CA LEU A 152 -2.44 19.93 -3.24
C LEU A 152 -3.62 19.01 -2.89
N PHE A 153 -3.86 18.74 -1.61
CA PHE A 153 -5.02 17.97 -1.16
C PHE A 153 -6.35 18.61 -1.62
N ALA A 154 -6.49 19.92 -1.45
CA ALA A 154 -7.68 20.66 -1.86
C ALA A 154 -7.89 20.62 -3.39
N VAL A 155 -6.83 20.82 -4.18
CA VAL A 155 -6.87 20.74 -5.65
C VAL A 155 -7.25 19.33 -6.12
N LEU A 156 -6.63 18.28 -5.58
CA LEU A 156 -6.94 16.89 -5.95
C LEU A 156 -8.37 16.49 -5.55
N THR A 157 -8.84 16.96 -4.40
CA THR A 157 -10.22 16.72 -3.94
C THR A 157 -11.22 17.46 -4.82
N ALA A 158 -10.99 18.75 -5.13
CA ALA A 158 -11.84 19.53 -6.04
C ALA A 158 -11.87 18.91 -7.45
N LEU A 159 -10.73 18.46 -7.97
CA LEU A 159 -10.65 17.74 -9.25
C LEU A 159 -11.46 16.44 -9.22
N GLY A 160 -11.37 15.66 -8.15
CA GLY A 160 -12.17 14.44 -8.00
C GLY A 160 -13.67 14.71 -7.86
N VAL A 161 -14.09 15.80 -7.21
CA VAL A 161 -15.49 16.26 -7.19
C VAL A 161 -15.96 16.65 -8.59
N LEU A 162 -15.13 17.35 -9.36
CA LEU A 162 -15.45 17.77 -10.73
C LEU A 162 -15.59 16.56 -11.67
N LEU A 163 -14.67 15.58 -11.58
CA LEU A 163 -14.64 14.37 -12.39
C LEU A 163 -15.69 13.32 -11.99
N VAL A 164 -16.32 13.44 -10.82
CA VAL A 164 -17.50 12.64 -10.43
C VAL A 164 -18.76 13.46 -10.70
N SER A 165 -19.35 13.24 -11.87
CA SER A 165 -20.51 13.99 -12.34
C SER A 165 -21.51 13.09 -13.08
N PRO A 166 -22.81 13.42 -13.07
CA PRO A 166 -23.82 12.68 -13.84
C PRO A 166 -23.53 12.65 -15.34
N GLU A 167 -22.94 13.71 -15.90
CA GLU A 167 -22.63 13.86 -17.33
C GLU A 167 -21.46 12.97 -17.75
N LEU A 168 -20.46 12.77 -16.87
CA LEU A 168 -19.31 11.90 -17.10
C LEU A 168 -19.60 10.43 -16.79
N ARG A 169 -20.68 10.13 -16.06
CA ARG A 169 -21.10 8.77 -15.69
C ARG A 169 -21.21 7.80 -16.88
N PRO A 170 -21.80 8.13 -18.04
CA PRO A 170 -21.91 7.18 -19.15
C PRO A 170 -20.57 6.88 -19.83
N VAL A 171 -19.63 7.83 -19.78
CA VAL A 171 -18.36 7.80 -20.53
C VAL A 171 -17.23 7.17 -19.73
N VAL A 172 -17.03 7.61 -18.49
CA VAL A 172 -15.95 7.09 -17.61
C VAL A 172 -16.49 6.29 -16.43
N GLY A 173 -17.75 6.51 -16.03
CA GLY A 173 -18.38 5.87 -14.88
C GLY A 173 -18.63 4.36 -15.02
N SER A 174 -18.49 3.81 -16.23
CA SER A 174 -18.86 2.42 -16.58
C SER A 174 -17.72 1.54 -17.15
N LEU A 175 -16.51 2.06 -17.36
CA LEU A 175 -15.41 1.33 -18.02
C LEU A 175 -14.58 0.34 -17.16
N THR A 176 -14.44 0.50 -15.84
CA THR A 176 -13.53 -0.30 -14.96
C THR A 176 -14.06 -0.42 -13.53
N PRO A 177 -14.01 -1.56 -12.80
CA PRO A 177 -14.52 -1.74 -11.42
C PRO A 177 -14.49 -0.50 -10.47
N PRO A 178 -15.56 -0.16 -9.73
CA PRO A 178 -15.83 1.22 -9.34
C PRO A 178 -15.14 1.58 -8.03
N VAL A 179 -14.72 2.83 -7.92
CA VAL A 179 -14.12 3.37 -6.70
C VAL A 179 -14.89 4.60 -6.23
N LEU A 180 -14.97 5.62 -7.09
CA LEU A 180 -15.58 6.92 -6.76
C LEU A 180 -16.99 7.10 -7.31
N TYR A 181 -17.46 6.23 -8.22
CA TYR A 181 -18.84 6.22 -8.74
C TYR A 181 -19.77 5.21 -8.05
N SER A 182 -19.22 4.29 -7.24
CA SER A 182 -19.99 3.25 -6.49
C SER A 182 -21.01 3.84 -5.50
N GLU A 183 -22.04 3.09 -5.14
CA GLU A 183 -23.03 3.45 -4.10
C GLU A 183 -22.43 3.74 -2.71
N THR A 184 -21.26 3.16 -2.43
CA THR A 184 -20.51 3.36 -1.18
C THR A 184 -19.59 4.58 -1.19
N ALA A 185 -19.60 5.40 -2.24
CA ALA A 185 -18.84 6.65 -2.31
C ALA A 185 -19.72 7.86 -1.96
N ASP A 186 -19.30 8.64 -0.97
CA ASP A 186 -20.03 9.86 -0.57
C ASP A 186 -20.10 10.88 -1.70
N VAL A 187 -19.01 11.08 -2.45
CA VAL A 187 -19.01 11.99 -3.61
C VAL A 187 -20.03 11.59 -4.68
N ALA A 188 -20.15 10.29 -5.02
CA ALA A 188 -21.13 9.83 -6.01
C ALA A 188 -22.57 10.10 -5.55
N ARG A 189 -22.87 9.77 -4.28
CA ARG A 189 -24.19 9.97 -3.68
C ARG A 189 -24.56 11.45 -3.65
N TRP A 190 -23.65 12.31 -3.21
CA TRP A 190 -23.87 13.75 -3.16
C TRP A 190 -24.02 14.38 -4.56
N ARG A 191 -23.29 13.89 -5.56
CA ARG A 191 -23.34 14.38 -6.95
C ARG A 191 -24.45 13.75 -7.81
N GLY A 192 -25.23 12.79 -7.28
CA GLY A 192 -26.22 12.03 -8.07
C GLY A 192 -25.60 11.13 -9.15
N ALA A 193 -24.30 10.87 -9.08
CA ALA A 193 -23.52 10.16 -10.11
C ALA A 193 -23.40 8.64 -9.85
N VAL A 194 -24.17 8.10 -8.90
CA VAL A 194 -24.07 6.71 -8.42
C VAL A 194 -24.28 5.68 -9.53
N VAL A 195 -23.31 4.79 -9.72
CA VAL A 195 -23.43 3.56 -10.51
C VAL A 195 -23.74 2.41 -9.56
N SER A 196 -24.90 1.79 -9.74
CA SER A 196 -25.33 0.65 -8.94
C SER A 196 -24.55 -0.61 -9.26
N GLU A 197 -24.11 -1.31 -8.22
CA GLU A 197 -23.32 -2.53 -8.30
C GLU A 197 -23.74 -3.50 -7.20
N GLN A 198 -23.48 -4.80 -7.39
CA GLN A 198 -23.58 -5.74 -6.27
C GLN A 198 -22.39 -5.54 -5.32
N LEU A 199 -22.68 -5.16 -4.08
CA LEU A 199 -21.67 -4.96 -3.05
C LEU A 199 -20.89 -6.25 -2.79
N GLN A 200 -19.58 -6.19 -3.01
CA GLN A 200 -18.68 -7.34 -2.88
C GLN A 200 -18.48 -7.74 -1.40
N PRO A 201 -18.51 -9.04 -1.04
CA PRO A 201 -18.42 -9.47 0.34
C PRO A 201 -17.14 -9.04 1.07
N ILE A 202 -17.23 -8.89 2.39
CA ILE A 202 -16.09 -8.68 3.27
C ILE A 202 -15.28 -9.98 3.34
N ILE A 203 -14.02 -9.95 2.89
CA ILE A 203 -13.12 -11.12 2.87
C ILE A 203 -12.81 -11.57 4.30
N LEU A 204 -12.38 -10.61 5.11
CA LEU A 204 -11.90 -10.77 6.48
C LEU A 204 -12.47 -9.62 7.32
N PRO A 205 -12.95 -9.90 8.54
CA PRO A 205 -13.29 -8.85 9.49
C PRO A 205 -12.03 -8.04 9.84
N ARG A 206 -12.24 -6.79 10.24
CA ARG A 206 -11.17 -5.78 10.28
C ARG A 206 -10.09 -6.13 11.30
N GLU A 207 -10.50 -6.72 12.42
CA GLU A 207 -9.69 -7.10 13.57
C GLU A 207 -8.65 -8.16 13.14
N LEU A 208 -9.07 -9.12 12.31
CA LEU A 208 -8.17 -10.14 11.74
C LEU A 208 -7.25 -9.54 10.67
N LEU A 209 -7.69 -8.54 9.90
CA LEU A 209 -6.81 -7.79 9.01
C LEU A 209 -5.72 -7.01 9.78
N VAL A 210 -5.97 -6.57 11.02
CA VAL A 210 -4.91 -6.01 11.91
C VAL A 210 -3.89 -7.07 12.25
N GLY A 211 -4.33 -8.24 12.70
CA GLY A 211 -3.43 -9.35 13.02
C GLY A 211 -2.55 -9.73 11.83
N ILE A 212 -3.14 -9.83 10.63
CA ILE A 212 -2.43 -10.16 9.40
C ILE A 212 -1.43 -9.05 9.00
N PHE A 213 -1.79 -7.76 9.07
CA PHE A 213 -0.83 -6.68 8.75
C PHE A 213 0.23 -6.46 9.83
N GLY A 214 -0.09 -6.69 11.10
CA GLY A 214 0.89 -6.73 12.19
C GLY A 214 1.91 -7.85 12.00
N GLY A 215 1.43 -9.06 11.69
CA GLY A 215 2.27 -10.21 11.33
C GLY A 215 3.12 -9.95 10.08
N ALA A 216 2.54 -9.35 9.03
CA ALA A 216 3.26 -8.95 7.83
C ALA A 216 4.34 -7.89 8.11
N LEU A 217 4.06 -6.92 8.99
CA LEU A 217 5.04 -5.91 9.41
C LEU A 217 6.19 -6.54 10.23
N ALA A 218 5.88 -7.44 11.16
CA ALA A 218 6.86 -8.20 11.93
C ALA A 218 7.75 -9.07 11.03
N ALA A 219 7.15 -9.81 10.09
CA ALA A 219 7.87 -10.59 9.08
C ALA A 219 8.75 -9.70 8.18
N SER A 220 8.27 -8.51 7.80
CA SER A 220 9.09 -7.52 7.07
C SER A 220 10.34 -7.13 7.81
N GLU A 221 10.22 -6.91 9.12
CA GLU A 221 11.28 -6.37 9.94
C GLU A 221 12.27 -7.48 10.33
N GLY A 222 11.80 -8.70 10.58
CA GLY A 222 12.66 -9.89 10.72
C GLY A 222 13.49 -10.16 9.46
N ILE A 223 12.84 -10.22 8.28
CA ILE A 223 13.53 -10.42 7.00
C ILE A 223 14.51 -9.26 6.71
N ARG A 224 14.14 -8.01 6.99
CA ARG A 224 15.04 -6.86 6.84
C ARG A 224 16.24 -6.94 7.78
N ARG A 225 16.05 -7.33 9.04
CA ARG A 225 17.15 -7.46 10.03
C ARG A 225 18.11 -8.59 9.68
N ARG A 226 17.59 -9.72 9.18
CA ARG A 226 18.37 -10.90 8.78
C ARG A 226 19.16 -10.68 7.48
N TYR A 227 18.54 -10.10 6.46
CA TYR A 227 19.05 -10.10 5.08
C TYR A 227 19.35 -8.69 4.50
N ASP A 228 19.06 -7.62 5.23
CA ASP A 228 19.18 -6.21 4.79
C ASP A 228 18.35 -5.85 3.52
N VAL A 229 17.38 -6.70 3.16
CA VAL A 229 16.55 -6.56 1.95
C VAL A 229 15.20 -5.90 2.25
N ARG A 230 14.76 -5.00 1.36
CA ARG A 230 13.47 -4.28 1.45
C ARG A 230 12.40 -4.93 0.59
N ILE A 231 11.79 -6.00 1.10
CA ILE A 231 10.75 -6.75 0.37
C ILE A 231 9.33 -6.15 0.39
N GLY A 232 9.08 -5.08 1.17
CA GLY A 232 7.83 -4.31 1.12
C GLY A 232 6.58 -5.08 1.60
N VAL A 233 6.64 -5.72 2.76
CA VAL A 233 5.65 -6.76 3.16
C VAL A 233 4.25 -6.23 3.49
N ILE A 234 4.05 -4.92 3.69
CA ILE A 234 2.69 -4.36 3.72
C ILE A 234 1.95 -4.71 2.42
N ALA A 235 2.65 -4.67 1.28
CA ALA A 235 2.10 -5.15 0.01
C ALA A 235 1.82 -6.64 0.03
N VAL A 236 2.73 -7.45 0.58
CA VAL A 236 2.61 -8.91 0.63
C VAL A 236 1.42 -9.35 1.49
N GLY A 237 1.21 -8.71 2.65
CA GLY A 237 0.03 -8.93 3.51
C GLY A 237 -1.26 -8.51 2.83
N LEU A 238 -1.30 -7.33 2.17
CA LEU A 238 -2.45 -6.92 1.37
C LEU A 238 -2.73 -7.89 0.21
N LEU A 239 -1.67 -8.36 -0.46
CA LEU A 239 -1.77 -9.25 -1.60
C LEU A 239 -2.28 -10.64 -1.19
N ALA A 240 -1.88 -11.14 -0.02
CA ALA A 240 -2.41 -12.38 0.56
C ALA A 240 -3.92 -12.30 0.81
N VAL A 241 -4.39 -11.19 1.38
CA VAL A 241 -5.83 -10.92 1.56
C VAL A 241 -6.54 -10.80 0.21
N TYR A 242 -5.95 -10.10 -0.76
CA TYR A 242 -6.53 -9.90 -2.09
C TYR A 242 -6.52 -11.15 -2.97
N ALA A 243 -5.60 -12.09 -2.75
CA ALA A 243 -5.60 -13.39 -3.41
C ALA A 243 -6.89 -14.17 -3.09
N LEU A 244 -7.46 -14.03 -1.88
CA LEU A 244 -8.76 -14.60 -1.51
C LEU A 244 -9.95 -13.95 -2.25
N ALA A 245 -9.78 -12.75 -2.81
CA ALA A 245 -10.79 -12.11 -3.64
C ALA A 245 -10.68 -12.48 -5.11
N SER A 246 -9.46 -12.50 -5.65
CA SER A 246 -9.21 -12.87 -7.04
C SER A 246 -7.73 -13.20 -7.28
N VAL A 247 -7.44 -14.37 -7.86
CA VAL A 247 -6.10 -14.72 -8.38
C VAL A 247 -5.55 -13.67 -9.34
N TRP A 248 -6.43 -13.00 -10.08
CA TRP A 248 -6.08 -11.96 -11.04
C TRP A 248 -5.49 -10.71 -10.39
N LEU A 249 -5.73 -10.46 -9.10
CA LEU A 249 -5.05 -9.40 -8.35
C LEU A 249 -3.58 -9.74 -8.08
N VAL A 250 -3.24 -11.03 -7.94
CA VAL A 250 -1.85 -11.52 -7.85
C VAL A 250 -1.15 -11.41 -9.21
N VAL A 251 -1.83 -11.82 -10.29
CA VAL A 251 -1.33 -11.65 -11.66
C VAL A 251 -1.08 -10.17 -11.98
N LEU A 252 -2.04 -9.29 -11.66
CA LEU A 252 -1.92 -7.85 -11.84
C LEU A 252 -0.72 -7.27 -11.06
N TYR A 253 -0.52 -7.69 -9.81
CA TYR A 253 0.66 -7.28 -9.02
C TYR A 253 1.97 -7.65 -9.72
N VAL A 254 2.12 -8.90 -10.18
CA VAL A 254 3.36 -9.38 -10.83
C VAL A 254 3.62 -8.64 -12.14
N VAL A 255 2.60 -8.46 -12.98
CA VAL A 255 2.72 -7.75 -14.26
C VAL A 255 3.07 -6.28 -14.05
N ILE A 256 2.37 -5.57 -13.14
CA ILE A 256 2.67 -4.16 -12.85
C ILE A 256 4.06 -4.01 -12.23
N PHE A 257 4.45 -4.90 -11.32
CA PHE A 257 5.78 -4.88 -10.71
C PHE A 257 6.87 -4.99 -11.78
N ALA A 258 6.76 -5.93 -12.71
CA ALA A 258 7.72 -6.12 -13.79
C ALA A 258 7.78 -4.92 -14.75
N LEU A 259 6.61 -4.46 -15.25
CA LEU A 259 6.53 -3.31 -16.15
C LEU A 259 7.09 -2.05 -15.51
N THR A 260 6.73 -1.79 -14.25
CA THR A 260 7.18 -0.61 -13.52
C THR A 260 8.66 -0.70 -13.20
N TYR A 261 9.18 -1.87 -12.84
CA TYR A 261 10.62 -2.08 -12.60
C TYR A 261 11.46 -1.75 -13.85
N VAL A 262 11.02 -2.20 -15.03
CA VAL A 262 11.68 -1.86 -16.31
C VAL A 262 11.60 -0.35 -16.57
N ALA A 263 10.41 0.24 -16.46
CA ALA A 263 10.20 1.66 -16.73
C ALA A 263 11.02 2.57 -15.81
N ILE A 264 10.99 2.36 -14.48
CA ILE A 264 11.81 3.17 -13.56
C ILE A 264 13.30 2.90 -13.72
N SER A 265 13.70 1.69 -14.14
CA SER A 265 15.10 1.41 -14.44
C SER A 265 15.59 2.13 -15.70
N ALA A 266 14.71 2.40 -16.66
CA ALA A 266 15.02 3.27 -17.80
C ALA A 266 15.05 4.75 -17.39
N ILE A 267 14.03 5.23 -16.66
CA ILE A 267 13.95 6.62 -16.19
C ILE A 267 15.12 6.98 -15.28
N HIS A 268 15.48 6.12 -14.32
CA HIS A 268 16.62 6.37 -13.44
C HIS A 268 17.93 6.46 -14.24
N ARG A 269 18.14 5.57 -15.22
CA ARG A 269 19.33 5.60 -16.09
C ARG A 269 19.43 6.84 -16.98
N SER A 270 18.30 7.43 -17.40
CA SER A 270 18.30 8.63 -18.26
C SER A 270 18.24 9.96 -17.50
N THR A 271 17.69 9.97 -16.28
CA THR A 271 17.42 11.22 -15.52
C THR A 271 18.16 11.33 -14.19
N MET A 272 18.78 10.24 -13.73
CA MET A 272 19.39 10.11 -12.39
C MET A 272 18.45 10.42 -11.21
N LEU A 273 17.12 10.54 -11.46
CA LEU A 273 16.12 10.74 -10.41
C LEU A 273 16.13 9.57 -9.43
N TYR A 274 16.04 9.88 -8.14
CA TYR A 274 16.19 8.89 -7.07
C TYR A 274 15.28 9.21 -5.87
N GLY A 275 15.27 8.32 -4.87
CA GLY A 275 14.56 8.55 -3.62
C GLY A 275 13.06 8.74 -3.79
N ARG A 276 12.50 9.72 -3.06
CA ARG A 276 11.05 9.99 -2.99
C ARG A 276 10.41 10.37 -4.32
N VAL A 277 11.18 10.98 -5.23
CA VAL A 277 10.73 11.38 -6.57
C VAL A 277 10.50 10.14 -7.41
N LEU A 278 11.48 9.23 -7.44
CA LEU A 278 11.37 7.97 -8.16
C LEU A 278 10.31 7.04 -7.55
N ILE A 279 10.08 7.04 -6.23
CA ILE A 279 8.93 6.36 -5.60
C ILE A 279 7.59 6.86 -6.19
N GLY A 280 7.44 8.18 -6.33
CA GLY A 280 6.19 8.79 -6.81
C GLY A 280 5.93 8.47 -8.27
N ILE A 281 6.97 8.58 -9.10
CA ILE A 281 6.95 8.15 -10.50
C ILE A 281 6.60 6.66 -10.59
N SER A 282 7.23 5.80 -9.78
CA SER A 282 6.99 4.35 -9.76
C SER A 282 5.54 3.99 -9.42
N ALA A 283 4.99 4.56 -8.34
CA ALA A 283 3.59 4.35 -7.97
C ALA A 283 2.60 4.90 -9.01
N GLY A 284 2.93 6.04 -9.64
CA GLY A 284 2.12 6.65 -10.69
C GLY A 284 2.10 5.80 -11.97
N LEU A 285 3.27 5.34 -12.43
CA LEU A 285 3.39 4.41 -13.56
C LEU A 285 2.65 3.09 -13.29
N GLY A 286 2.70 2.59 -12.05
CA GLY A 286 1.94 1.41 -11.66
C GLY A 286 0.43 1.59 -11.84
N LEU A 287 -0.13 2.72 -11.42
CA LEU A 287 -1.54 3.06 -11.64
C LEU A 287 -1.89 3.29 -13.12
N VAL A 288 -1.02 3.96 -13.88
CA VAL A 288 -1.20 4.17 -15.32
C VAL A 288 -1.24 2.84 -16.07
N ALA A 289 -0.36 1.89 -15.73
CA ALA A 289 -0.35 0.55 -16.29
C ALA A 289 -1.58 -0.29 -15.85
N ALA A 290 -2.09 -0.07 -14.64
CA ALA A 290 -3.25 -0.80 -14.13
C ALA A 290 -4.53 -0.55 -14.91
N VAL A 291 -4.79 0.70 -15.35
CA VAL A 291 -6.03 1.07 -16.05
C VAL A 291 -6.30 0.19 -17.28
N PRO A 292 -5.39 0.07 -18.28
CA PRO A 292 -5.63 -0.80 -19.43
C PRO A 292 -5.59 -2.29 -19.08
N LEU A 293 -4.83 -2.71 -18.07
CA LEU A 293 -4.78 -4.12 -17.65
C LEU A 293 -6.11 -4.57 -17.01
N VAL A 294 -6.74 -3.72 -16.18
CA VAL A 294 -8.03 -4.02 -15.54
C VAL A 294 -9.18 -4.08 -16.55
N LEU A 295 -9.04 -3.49 -17.75
CA LEU A 295 -9.99 -3.68 -18.87
C LEU A 295 -9.90 -5.08 -19.50
N GLN A 296 -8.76 -5.76 -19.39
CA GLN A 296 -8.46 -7.02 -20.09
C GLN A 296 -8.50 -8.24 -19.16
N ILE A 297 -8.71 -8.04 -17.86
CA ILE A 297 -8.56 -9.06 -16.82
C ILE A 297 -9.82 -9.04 -15.92
N PRO A 298 -10.45 -10.18 -15.60
CA PRO A 298 -11.71 -10.24 -14.85
C PRO A 298 -11.53 -9.95 -13.35
N ILE A 299 -11.20 -8.70 -13.05
CA ILE A 299 -11.16 -8.13 -11.70
C ILE A 299 -12.45 -7.35 -11.49
N VAL A 300 -13.12 -7.57 -10.36
CA VAL A 300 -14.38 -6.87 -9.99
C VAL A 300 -14.21 -5.90 -8.82
N ARG A 301 -13.04 -5.86 -8.16
CA ARG A 301 -12.79 -5.01 -6.98
C ARG A 301 -11.84 -3.86 -7.33
N GLY A 302 -12.40 -2.73 -7.78
CA GLY A 302 -11.63 -1.57 -8.24
C GLY A 302 -10.66 -1.01 -7.21
N LEU A 303 -11.10 -0.89 -5.96
CA LEU A 303 -10.25 -0.39 -4.87
C LEU A 303 -9.07 -1.35 -4.59
N SER A 304 -9.27 -2.67 -4.72
CA SER A 304 -8.19 -3.65 -4.60
C SER A 304 -7.19 -3.53 -5.75
N ALA A 305 -7.65 -3.40 -6.99
CA ALA A 305 -6.79 -3.20 -8.16
C ALA A 305 -5.95 -1.91 -8.04
N TYR A 306 -6.58 -0.83 -7.60
CA TYR A 306 -5.94 0.46 -7.29
C TYR A 306 -4.81 0.31 -6.25
N PHE A 307 -5.03 -0.39 -5.14
CA PHE A 307 -3.96 -0.61 -4.16
C PHE A 307 -2.88 -1.57 -4.65
N VAL A 308 -3.25 -2.65 -5.34
CA VAL A 308 -2.30 -3.58 -5.97
C VAL A 308 -1.34 -2.82 -6.88
N ALA A 309 -1.85 -1.90 -7.70
CA ALA A 309 -1.06 -1.09 -8.62
C ALA A 309 -0.05 -0.18 -7.91
N ILE A 310 -0.51 0.56 -6.88
CA ILE A 310 0.36 1.42 -6.06
C ILE A 310 1.45 0.59 -5.38
N LEU A 311 1.08 -0.53 -4.77
CA LEU A 311 1.97 -1.39 -4.01
C LEU A 311 2.99 -2.10 -4.91
N ALA A 312 2.58 -2.59 -6.07
CA ALA A 312 3.45 -3.13 -7.10
C ALA A 312 4.48 -2.07 -7.56
N GLY A 313 4.04 -0.82 -7.77
CA GLY A 313 4.95 0.29 -8.10
C GLY A 313 5.94 0.64 -6.97
N ILE A 314 5.49 0.69 -5.71
CA ILE A 314 6.39 0.92 -4.55
C ILE A 314 7.41 -0.22 -4.39
N ASN A 315 6.98 -1.47 -4.62
CA ASN A 315 7.86 -2.62 -4.52
C ASN A 315 8.82 -2.72 -5.70
N ALA A 316 8.41 -2.36 -6.91
CA ALA A 316 9.31 -2.23 -8.05
C ALA A 316 10.44 -1.22 -7.77
N TYR A 317 10.12 -0.05 -7.20
CA TYR A 317 11.12 0.89 -6.71
C TYR A 317 12.02 0.26 -5.63
N SER A 318 11.44 -0.44 -4.66
CA SER A 318 12.19 -1.06 -3.55
C SER A 318 13.19 -2.11 -4.06
N ALA A 319 12.82 -2.87 -5.10
CA ALA A 319 13.70 -3.79 -5.79
C ALA A 319 14.76 -3.07 -6.65
N HIS A 320 14.42 -1.95 -7.28
CA HIS A 320 15.35 -1.17 -8.07
C HIS A 320 16.47 -0.56 -7.19
N VAL A 321 16.13 0.00 -6.02
CA VAL A 321 17.13 0.60 -5.10
C VAL A 321 17.86 -0.41 -4.22
N THR A 322 17.45 -1.67 -4.20
CA THR A 322 18.23 -2.74 -3.56
C THR A 322 19.49 -3.03 -4.38
N ALA A 323 20.63 -3.23 -3.72
CA ALA A 323 21.90 -3.47 -4.39
C ALA A 323 21.84 -4.70 -5.31
N PRO A 324 22.44 -4.69 -6.52
CA PRO A 324 22.24 -5.72 -7.54
C PRO A 324 22.36 -7.16 -7.04
N LYS A 325 23.39 -7.46 -6.23
CA LYS A 325 23.62 -8.79 -5.62
C LYS A 325 22.43 -9.30 -4.79
N TYR A 326 21.73 -8.41 -4.07
CA TYR A 326 20.63 -8.77 -3.18
C TYR A 326 19.24 -8.69 -3.85
N ARG A 327 19.14 -8.17 -5.09
CA ARG A 327 17.85 -8.12 -5.81
C ARG A 327 17.25 -9.50 -6.07
N VAL A 328 18.11 -10.51 -6.29
CA VAL A 328 17.68 -11.91 -6.51
C VAL A 328 16.98 -12.51 -5.30
N LEU A 329 17.23 -11.98 -4.09
CA LEU A 329 16.59 -12.44 -2.85
C LEU A 329 15.16 -11.92 -2.70
N ILE A 330 14.77 -10.86 -3.44
CA ILE A 330 13.47 -10.21 -3.24
C ILE A 330 12.30 -11.14 -3.59
N PRO A 331 12.22 -11.78 -4.77
CA PRO A 331 11.08 -12.66 -5.07
C PRO A 331 10.97 -13.88 -4.13
N PRO A 332 12.05 -14.63 -3.82
CA PRO A 332 12.00 -15.71 -2.84
C PRO A 332 11.55 -15.24 -1.45
N LEU A 333 12.10 -14.14 -0.93
CA LEU A 333 11.72 -13.63 0.39
C LEU A 333 10.30 -13.03 0.42
N GLN A 334 9.83 -12.43 -0.68
CA GLN A 334 8.42 -12.05 -0.84
C GLN A 334 7.51 -13.27 -0.83
N LEU A 335 7.87 -14.36 -1.52
CA LEU A 335 7.08 -15.59 -1.56
C LEU A 335 7.06 -16.30 -0.18
N ALA A 336 8.22 -16.35 0.50
CA ALA A 336 8.37 -16.88 1.85
C ALA A 336 7.53 -16.11 2.88
N ALA A 337 7.35 -14.79 2.71
CA ALA A 337 6.44 -14.00 3.54
C ALA A 337 4.97 -14.09 3.08
N PHE A 338 4.72 -14.28 1.79
CA PHE A 338 3.38 -14.35 1.20
C PHE A 338 2.63 -15.62 1.60
N LEU A 339 3.26 -16.79 1.48
CA LEU A 339 2.58 -18.08 1.67
C LEU A 339 2.04 -18.28 3.10
N PRO A 340 2.76 -17.96 4.20
CA PRO A 340 2.22 -18.02 5.55
C PRO A 340 1.07 -17.03 5.75
N MET A 341 1.19 -15.80 5.21
CA MET A 341 0.14 -14.79 5.29
C MET A 341 -1.11 -15.20 4.48
N LEU A 342 -0.94 -15.88 3.35
CA LEU A 342 -2.02 -16.43 2.54
C LEU A 342 -2.74 -17.57 3.27
N ALA A 343 -1.99 -18.52 3.85
CA ALA A 343 -2.55 -19.61 4.64
C ALA A 343 -3.32 -19.09 5.87
N ALA A 344 -2.75 -18.13 6.60
CA ALA A 344 -3.42 -17.48 7.74
C ALA A 344 -4.67 -16.71 7.30
N SER A 345 -4.58 -15.89 6.24
CA SER A 345 -5.73 -15.17 5.67
C SER A 345 -6.82 -16.14 5.23
N ARG A 346 -6.45 -17.27 4.59
CA ARG A 346 -7.38 -18.29 4.12
C ARG A 346 -8.09 -19.02 5.26
N TYR A 347 -7.37 -19.32 6.34
CA TYR A 347 -7.92 -19.99 7.52
C TYR A 347 -8.91 -19.09 8.27
N LEU A 348 -8.60 -17.79 8.34
CA LEU A 348 -9.37 -16.78 9.08
C LEU A 348 -10.49 -16.12 8.26
N GLY A 349 -10.50 -16.28 6.94
CA GLY A 349 -11.28 -15.46 6.00
C GLY A 349 -12.14 -16.25 5.02
N THR A 350 -13.07 -15.54 4.38
CA THR A 350 -13.88 -16.06 3.29
C THR A 350 -13.15 -15.92 1.95
N VAL A 351 -13.37 -16.87 1.05
CA VAL A 351 -12.80 -16.86 -0.31
C VAL A 351 -13.91 -16.64 -1.31
N LEU A 352 -13.70 -15.70 -2.23
CA LEU A 352 -14.63 -15.42 -3.32
C LEU A 352 -14.42 -16.42 -4.47
N PRO A 353 -15.36 -16.59 -5.42
CA PRO A 353 -15.26 -17.59 -6.48
C PRO A 353 -13.98 -17.54 -7.33
N ASN A 354 -13.41 -16.34 -7.54
CA ASN A 354 -12.15 -16.15 -8.29
C ASN A 354 -10.90 -16.19 -7.38
N GLY A 355 -11.07 -16.32 -6.07
CA GLY A 355 -9.99 -16.29 -5.09
C GLY A 355 -9.19 -17.60 -5.03
N ILE A 356 -8.01 -17.54 -4.43
CA ILE A 356 -7.14 -18.68 -4.17
C ILE A 356 -6.53 -18.63 -2.76
N PRO A 357 -6.32 -19.79 -2.10
CA PRO A 357 -6.72 -21.12 -2.54
C PRO A 357 -8.18 -21.44 -2.13
N GLN A 358 -8.93 -22.12 -3.00
CA GLN A 358 -10.36 -22.43 -2.74
C GLN A 358 -10.54 -23.42 -1.58
N ARG A 359 -9.67 -24.42 -1.50
CA ARG A 359 -9.54 -25.35 -0.36
C ARG A 359 -8.17 -25.14 0.29
N LEU A 360 -8.01 -25.63 1.52
CA LEU A 360 -6.74 -25.57 2.24
C LEU A 360 -6.52 -26.93 2.91
N SER A 361 -5.99 -27.86 2.12
CA SER A 361 -5.64 -29.21 2.56
C SER A 361 -4.29 -29.26 3.27
N VAL A 362 -4.06 -30.33 4.03
CA VAL A 362 -2.76 -30.60 4.67
C VAL A 362 -1.65 -30.72 3.62
N ALA A 363 -1.95 -31.26 2.43
CA ALA A 363 -1.00 -31.34 1.31
C ALA A 363 -0.61 -29.96 0.77
N GLU A 364 -1.57 -29.05 0.56
CA GLU A 364 -1.29 -27.67 0.12
C GLU A 364 -0.50 -26.89 1.18
N LEU A 365 -0.77 -27.11 2.47
CA LEU A 365 0.02 -26.54 3.57
C LEU A 365 1.45 -27.09 3.60
N ALA A 366 1.63 -28.40 3.41
CA ALA A 366 2.95 -29.02 3.36
C ALA A 366 3.78 -28.54 2.16
N VAL A 367 3.17 -28.42 0.97
CA VAL A 367 3.81 -27.85 -0.23
C VAL A 367 4.15 -26.37 0.00
N GLY A 368 3.24 -25.58 0.56
CA GLY A 368 3.48 -24.18 0.89
C GLY A 368 4.63 -24.01 1.88
N ALA A 369 4.68 -24.82 2.95
CA ALA A 369 5.78 -24.84 3.90
C ALA A 369 7.12 -25.25 3.25
N GLY A 370 7.10 -26.26 2.36
CA GLY A 370 8.27 -26.67 1.58
C GLY A 370 8.83 -25.54 0.71
N ILE A 371 7.95 -24.79 0.02
CA ILE A 371 8.35 -23.62 -0.78
C ILE A 371 8.96 -22.53 0.13
N VAL A 372 8.36 -22.24 1.28
CA VAL A 372 8.91 -21.28 2.26
C VAL A 372 10.31 -21.70 2.70
N VAL A 373 10.52 -22.98 3.06
CA VAL A 373 11.82 -23.53 3.46
C VAL A 373 12.85 -23.40 2.33
N VAL A 374 12.49 -23.75 1.09
CA VAL A 374 13.39 -23.62 -0.07
C VAL A 374 13.75 -22.15 -0.34
N CYS A 375 12.79 -21.22 -0.26
CA CYS A 375 13.05 -19.79 -0.45
C CYS A 375 13.92 -19.19 0.67
N VAL A 376 13.76 -19.63 1.92
CA VAL A 376 14.59 -19.22 3.04
C VAL A 376 15.99 -19.82 2.95
N ALA A 377 16.12 -21.12 2.65
CA ALA A 377 17.42 -21.77 2.44
C ALA A 377 18.20 -21.13 1.28
N PHE A 378 17.53 -20.81 0.17
CA PHE A 378 18.12 -20.03 -0.92
C PHE A 378 18.60 -18.65 -0.45
N ALA A 379 17.84 -17.96 0.40
CA ALA A 379 18.25 -16.67 0.93
C ALA A 379 19.46 -16.75 1.85
N GLU A 380 19.51 -17.74 2.74
CA GLU A 380 20.65 -18.01 3.63
C GLU A 380 21.92 -18.37 2.84
N LEU A 381 21.82 -19.19 1.78
CA LEU A 381 22.95 -19.56 0.94
C LEU A 381 23.57 -18.40 0.14
N TYR A 382 22.77 -17.39 -0.24
CA TYR A 382 23.22 -16.24 -1.03
C TYR A 382 23.54 -15.00 -0.20
N THR A 383 23.14 -14.96 1.06
CA THR A 383 23.40 -13.84 1.96
C THR A 383 24.80 -13.94 2.54
N VAL A 384 25.63 -12.93 2.26
CA VAL A 384 26.90 -12.77 2.98
C VAL A 384 26.56 -12.13 4.33
N HIS A 385 26.65 -12.93 5.39
CA HIS A 385 26.52 -12.42 6.75
C HIS A 385 27.59 -11.36 7.01
N ARG A 386 27.21 -10.30 7.72
CA ARG A 386 28.20 -9.39 8.30
C ARG A 386 28.90 -10.13 9.44
N PRO A 387 30.20 -9.89 9.70
CA PRO A 387 30.84 -10.35 10.93
C PRO A 387 30.04 -9.86 12.13
N SER A 388 30.00 -10.64 13.21
CA SER A 388 29.27 -10.28 14.43
C SER A 388 29.91 -9.06 15.09
N ASP A 389 29.15 -8.38 15.95
CA ASP A 389 29.71 -7.26 16.71
C ASP A 389 30.85 -7.72 17.65
N GLU A 390 30.86 -9.00 18.05
CA GLU A 390 31.95 -9.64 18.78
C GLU A 390 33.17 -9.86 17.88
N ASP A 391 33.02 -10.45 16.67
CA ASP A 391 34.13 -10.60 15.70
C ASP A 391 34.76 -9.24 15.34
N VAL A 392 33.92 -8.22 15.16
CA VAL A 392 34.35 -6.84 14.85
C VAL A 392 35.02 -6.18 16.06
N PHE A 393 34.56 -6.48 17.28
CA PHE A 393 35.20 -6.01 18.50
C PHE A 393 36.55 -6.68 18.70
N GLU A 394 36.65 -8.01 18.65
CA GLU A 394 37.92 -8.75 18.77
C GLU A 394 38.96 -8.29 17.72
N ALA A 395 38.54 -8.13 16.45
CA ALA A 395 39.39 -7.63 15.39
C ALA A 395 39.65 -6.11 15.42
N SER A 396 39.06 -5.37 16.36
CA SER A 396 39.26 -3.93 16.52
C SER A 396 40.56 -3.63 17.26
N ILE A 397 41.33 -2.68 16.73
CA ILE A 397 42.53 -2.12 17.38
C ILE A 397 42.20 -1.49 18.76
N LEU A 398 40.91 -1.23 19.04
CA LEU A 398 40.41 -0.65 20.29
C LEU A 398 40.01 -1.69 21.35
N SER A 399 40.10 -2.99 21.08
CA SER A 399 39.68 -4.05 22.03
C SER A 399 40.67 -4.33 23.17
N GLY A 400 41.91 -3.81 23.06
CA GLY A 400 42.98 -4.07 24.02
C GLY A 400 43.57 -5.48 23.96
N GLY A 401 43.17 -6.30 22.98
CA GLY A 401 43.67 -7.66 22.76
C GLY A 401 44.98 -7.72 21.99
N GLY A 402 46.05 -7.12 22.52
CA GLY A 402 47.39 -7.22 21.93
C GLY A 402 48.45 -6.51 22.77
N ASP A 403 49.48 -7.26 23.15
CA ASP A 403 50.61 -6.75 23.93
C ASP A 403 51.29 -5.56 23.22
N ALA A 404 51.39 -4.42 23.92
CA ALA A 404 52.05 -3.20 23.48
C ALA A 404 52.87 -2.58 24.63
#